data_AF-A0A1J4J3M4-F1
#
_entry.id   AF-A0A1J4J3M4-F1
#
_cell.length_a   1.000
_cell.length_b   1.000
_cell.length_c   1.000
_cell.angle_alpha   90.00
_cell.angle_beta   90.00
_cell.angle_gamma   90.00
#
_symmetry.space_group_name_H-M   'P 1'
#
loop_
_entity.id
_entity.type
_entity.pdbx_description
1 polymer ?
#
loop_
_entity_poly.entity_id
_entity_poly.type
_entity_poly.pdbx_seq_one_letter_code
_entity_poly.pdbx_strand_id
1 'polypeptide(L)'
;MKFSSLTFRIFSMTSSNLNTQPFDLKPKYFDSLNDEDQQTYQHLQAKLTSKSSYRFPDILDMIQNFCVQGNANDGTRMLVCGICWLPNSAISINLRQFRLLIDKCKSSVSSHLKKLGYAQVPITTTYTFGMMTCDYSSDLIMRIPFLKNNAGDLRDWQIFQLSPSTPEPHCLLLEDMKIKVEDFQKAFLSPTPQIITATSPEEAKVRIDRFDEQADSFFFDDPFCLPPAFIFQEI
;
A
#
# COMPACT_ATOMS: atom_id res chain seq x y z
N MET A 1 -20.69 58.65 4.39
CA MET A 1 -20.30 57.26 4.71
C MET A 1 -20.39 56.41 3.44
N LYS A 2 -19.26 56.16 2.78
CA LYS A 2 -19.12 55.20 1.67
C LYS A 2 -17.77 54.52 1.87
N PHE A 3 -17.78 53.25 2.27
CA PHE A 3 -16.54 52.50 2.45
C PHE A 3 -16.05 51.94 1.12
N SER A 4 -14.75 52.14 0.93
CA SER A 4 -13.89 51.79 -0.18
C SER A 4 -13.83 50.28 -0.46
N SER A 5 -13.90 49.94 -1.75
CA SER A 5 -13.54 48.63 -2.32
C SER A 5 -12.06 48.33 -2.05
N LEU A 6 -11.76 47.30 -1.26
CA LEU A 6 -10.41 46.79 -1.06
C LEU A 6 -10.23 45.51 -1.87
N THR A 7 -9.65 45.65 -3.06
CA THR A 7 -9.24 44.54 -3.92
C THR A 7 -8.00 43.89 -3.31
N PHE A 8 -8.13 42.69 -2.74
CA PHE A 8 -6.99 41.90 -2.28
C PHE A 8 -6.17 41.43 -3.48
N ARG A 9 -4.96 42.01 -3.64
CA ARG A 9 -3.94 41.51 -4.55
C ARG A 9 -3.33 40.24 -3.94
N ILE A 10 -3.53 39.10 -4.59
CA ILE A 10 -2.82 37.86 -4.27
C ILE A 10 -1.36 38.03 -4.70
N PHE A 11 -0.46 37.89 -3.72
CA PHE A 11 0.98 37.89 -3.92
C PHE A 11 1.38 36.55 -4.53
N SER A 12 1.91 36.57 -5.74
CA SER A 12 2.56 35.42 -6.37
C SER A 12 3.99 35.31 -5.83
N MET A 13 4.34 34.17 -5.25
CA MET A 13 5.73 33.72 -5.14
C MET A 13 5.85 32.31 -5.69
N THR A 14 6.79 32.18 -6.62
CA THR A 14 7.11 31.01 -7.44
C THR A 14 7.80 29.91 -6.64
N SER A 15 7.35 28.67 -6.80
CA SER A 15 8.22 27.47 -6.86
C SER A 15 7.46 26.27 -7.45
N SER A 16 7.89 25.90 -8.65
CA SER A 16 7.85 24.58 -9.31
C SER A 16 6.58 23.71 -9.25
N ASN A 17 5.92 23.64 -10.42
CA ASN A 17 5.22 22.48 -10.99
C ASN A 17 4.39 21.61 -10.03
N LEU A 18 3.16 22.04 -9.76
CA LEU A 18 2.05 21.12 -9.57
C LEU A 18 0.95 21.52 -10.56
N ASN A 19 0.61 20.59 -11.44
CA ASN A 19 -0.53 20.66 -12.34
C ASN A 19 -1.81 20.57 -11.50
N THR A 20 -2.18 21.68 -10.85
CA THR A 20 -3.37 21.77 -10.01
C THR A 20 -4.53 22.21 -10.88
N GLN A 21 -5.17 21.25 -11.53
CA GLN A 21 -6.56 21.44 -11.94
C GLN A 21 -7.35 21.82 -10.68
N PRO A 22 -8.32 22.74 -10.75
CA PRO A 22 -9.18 23.04 -9.62
C PRO A 22 -9.90 21.75 -9.26
N PHE A 23 -9.40 21.06 -8.23
CA PHE A 23 -10.10 19.92 -7.67
C PHE A 23 -11.43 20.49 -7.19
N ASP A 24 -12.50 20.09 -7.86
CA ASP A 24 -13.82 20.15 -7.27
C ASP A 24 -13.69 19.33 -5.98
N LEU A 25 -13.46 20.02 -4.85
CA LEU A 25 -13.04 19.47 -3.55
C LEU A 25 -14.13 18.59 -2.90
N LYS A 26 -15.21 18.35 -3.64
CA LYS A 26 -16.39 17.64 -3.22
C LYS A 26 -16.16 16.13 -3.33
N PRO A 27 -16.35 15.38 -2.22
CA PRO A 27 -16.33 13.92 -2.26
C PRO A 27 -17.33 13.35 -3.26
N LYS A 28 -17.00 12.21 -3.87
CA LYS A 28 -17.81 11.55 -4.91
C LYS A 28 -19.23 11.26 -4.45
N TYR A 29 -19.39 10.94 -3.16
CA TYR A 29 -20.65 10.50 -2.57
C TYR A 29 -21.28 11.56 -1.66
N PHE A 30 -20.81 12.80 -1.69
CA PHE A 30 -21.25 13.85 -0.75
C PHE A 30 -22.77 14.05 -0.77
N ASP A 31 -23.39 14.01 -1.97
CA ASP A 31 -24.83 14.20 -2.14
C ASP A 31 -25.70 13.06 -1.59
N SER A 32 -25.09 11.95 -1.17
CA SER A 32 -25.80 10.84 -0.50
C SER A 32 -26.00 11.08 1.00
N LEU A 33 -25.29 12.04 1.59
CA LEU A 33 -25.48 12.46 2.98
C LEU A 33 -26.75 13.30 3.13
N ASN A 34 -27.37 13.25 4.29
CA ASN A 34 -28.43 14.19 4.65
C ASN A 34 -27.84 15.60 4.90
N ASP A 35 -28.69 16.62 4.93
CA ASP A 35 -28.23 18.03 5.05
C ASP A 35 -27.44 18.29 6.34
N GLU A 36 -27.78 17.61 7.44
CA GLU A 36 -27.10 17.73 8.72
C GLU A 36 -25.68 17.12 8.68
N ASP A 37 -25.53 15.92 8.13
CA ASP A 37 -24.24 15.25 7.95
C ASP A 37 -23.38 15.99 6.93
N GLN A 38 -23.98 16.60 5.90
CA GLN A 38 -23.27 17.45 4.94
C GLN A 38 -22.63 18.66 5.66
N GLN A 39 -23.38 19.36 6.51
CA GLN A 39 -22.86 20.48 7.29
C GLN A 39 -21.77 20.03 8.27
N THR A 40 -22.01 18.91 8.97
CA THR A 40 -21.06 18.35 9.93
C THR A 40 -19.77 17.90 9.24
N TYR A 41 -19.87 17.27 8.07
CA TYR A 41 -18.73 16.89 7.25
C TYR A 41 -17.92 18.12 6.84
N GLN A 42 -18.57 19.18 6.33
CA GLN A 42 -17.89 20.41 5.94
C GLN A 42 -17.18 21.07 7.13
N HIS A 43 -17.81 21.08 8.29
CA HIS A 43 -17.19 21.58 9.53
C HIS A 43 -15.97 20.73 9.93
N LEU A 44 -16.09 19.40 9.88
CA LEU A 44 -15.00 18.48 10.17
C LEU A 44 -13.83 18.68 9.19
N GLN A 45 -14.11 18.75 7.89
CA GLN A 45 -13.10 18.99 6.85
C GLN A 45 -12.39 20.33 7.09
N ALA A 46 -13.14 21.43 7.29
CA ALA A 46 -12.57 22.74 7.58
C ALA A 46 -11.69 22.72 8.84
N LYS A 47 -12.11 21.99 9.89
CA LYS A 47 -11.34 21.83 11.13
C LYS A 47 -10.02 21.07 10.91
N LEU A 48 -10.05 20.00 10.12
CA LEU A 48 -8.87 19.18 9.82
C LEU A 48 -7.88 19.89 8.88
N THR A 49 -8.38 20.66 7.91
CA THR A 49 -7.54 21.43 6.98
C THR A 49 -6.98 22.70 7.61
N SER A 50 -7.74 23.40 8.46
CA SER A 50 -7.30 24.67 9.07
C SER A 50 -6.21 24.51 10.13
N LYS A 51 -6.24 23.41 10.89
CA LYS A 51 -5.25 23.13 11.94
C LYS A 51 -4.37 21.96 11.52
N SER A 52 -3.21 22.28 10.97
CA SER A 52 -2.20 21.30 10.54
C SER A 52 -1.51 20.52 11.68
N SER A 53 -1.86 20.77 12.94
CA SER A 53 -1.17 20.25 14.14
C SER A 53 -1.83 19.03 14.79
N TYR A 54 -2.99 18.57 14.32
CA TYR A 54 -3.59 17.37 14.88
C TYR A 54 -2.71 16.15 14.62
N ARG A 55 -2.47 15.34 15.67
CA ARG A 55 -1.79 14.07 15.48
C ARG A 55 -2.72 13.12 14.75
N PHE A 56 -2.16 12.20 13.98
CA PHE A 56 -2.97 11.28 13.17
C PHE A 56 -3.98 10.43 13.97
N PRO A 57 -3.68 9.93 15.18
CA PRO A 57 -4.71 9.29 16.03
C PRO A 57 -5.88 10.20 16.35
N ASP A 58 -5.61 11.44 16.73
CA ASP A 58 -6.65 12.42 17.08
C ASP A 58 -7.54 12.72 15.85
N ILE A 59 -6.97 12.67 14.65
CA ILE A 59 -7.71 12.78 13.39
C ILE A 59 -8.62 11.57 13.20
N LEU A 60 -8.12 10.35 13.40
CA LEU A 60 -8.93 9.13 13.30
C LEU A 60 -10.09 9.15 14.29
N ASP A 61 -9.84 9.57 15.54
CA ASP A 61 -10.87 9.66 16.58
C ASP A 61 -11.97 10.68 16.20
N MET A 62 -11.58 11.85 15.70
CA MET A 62 -12.55 12.86 15.23
C MET A 62 -13.42 12.32 14.09
N ILE A 63 -12.84 11.60 13.14
CA ILE A 63 -13.58 11.03 12.00
C ILE A 63 -14.45 9.85 12.47
N GLN A 64 -13.97 9.04 13.41
CA GLN A 64 -14.73 7.93 13.98
C GLN A 64 -15.99 8.41 14.70
N ASN A 65 -15.86 9.47 15.51
CA ASN A 65 -16.98 10.08 16.23
C ASN A 65 -18.05 10.64 15.28
N PHE A 66 -17.64 11.10 14.10
CA PHE A 66 -18.59 11.50 13.06
C PHE A 66 -19.25 10.29 12.39
N CYS A 67 -18.46 9.29 12.00
CA CYS A 67 -18.95 8.17 11.19
C CYS A 67 -19.82 7.18 11.97
N VAL A 68 -19.44 6.87 13.22
CA VAL A 68 -20.03 5.78 14.02
C VAL A 68 -20.95 6.39 15.08
N GLN A 69 -22.21 6.59 14.70
CA GLN A 69 -23.25 7.12 15.60
C GLN A 69 -24.28 6.04 16.00
N GLY A 70 -24.18 4.84 15.44
CA GLY A 70 -25.09 3.73 15.71
C GLY A 70 -26.42 3.83 14.97
N ASN A 71 -26.45 4.52 13.81
CA ASN A 71 -27.64 4.68 13.00
C ASN A 71 -27.43 4.23 11.54
N ALA A 72 -28.51 4.19 10.76
CA ALA A 72 -28.50 3.69 9.37
C ALA A 72 -27.59 4.50 8.43
N ASN A 73 -27.25 5.74 8.77
CA ASN A 73 -26.42 6.62 7.94
C ASN A 73 -24.91 6.40 8.16
N ASP A 74 -24.52 5.59 9.15
CA ASP A 74 -23.11 5.29 9.45
C ASP A 74 -22.36 4.79 8.20
N GLY A 75 -22.99 3.91 7.42
CA GLY A 75 -22.42 3.38 6.18
C GLY A 75 -22.16 4.46 5.13
N THR A 76 -23.08 5.41 5.00
CA THR A 76 -22.96 6.55 4.06
C THR A 76 -21.86 7.51 4.51
N ARG A 77 -21.77 7.83 5.81
CA ARG A 77 -20.69 8.66 6.36
C ARG A 77 -19.32 8.01 6.17
N MET A 78 -19.19 6.71 6.44
CA MET A 78 -17.96 5.96 6.19
C MET A 78 -17.57 5.96 4.70
N LEU A 79 -18.55 5.80 3.81
CA LEU A 79 -18.35 5.87 2.36
C LEU A 79 -17.82 7.24 1.90
N VAL A 80 -18.42 8.33 2.39
CA VAL A 80 -18.04 9.71 2.03
C VAL A 80 -16.67 10.08 2.62
N CYS A 81 -16.42 9.74 3.89
CA CYS A 81 -15.13 9.97 4.52
C CYS A 81 -14.02 9.08 3.95
N GLY A 82 -14.35 7.98 3.28
CA GLY A 82 -13.38 7.04 2.73
C GLY A 82 -12.66 6.22 3.79
N ILE A 83 -13.29 5.97 4.93
CA ILE A 83 -12.73 5.18 6.02
C ILE A 83 -13.82 4.33 6.67
N CYS A 84 -13.51 3.08 6.96
CA CYS A 84 -14.42 2.14 7.60
C CYS A 84 -13.66 1.34 8.64
N TRP A 85 -14.12 1.36 9.88
CA TRP A 85 -13.61 0.46 10.91
C TRP A 85 -14.14 -0.95 10.63
N LEU A 86 -13.34 -1.97 10.90
CA LEU A 86 -13.67 -3.38 10.67
C LEU A 86 -13.39 -4.19 11.95
N PRO A 87 -13.92 -5.42 12.05
CA PRO A 87 -13.57 -6.32 13.14
C PRO A 87 -12.08 -6.66 13.17
N ASN A 88 -11.63 -7.31 14.26
CA ASN A 88 -10.24 -7.74 14.44
C ASN A 88 -9.21 -6.59 14.33
N SER A 89 -9.55 -5.43 14.90
CA SER A 89 -8.70 -4.23 14.92
C SER A 89 -8.18 -3.84 13.52
N ALA A 90 -9.03 -3.97 12.51
CA ALA A 90 -8.73 -3.57 11.14
C ALA A 90 -9.48 -2.30 10.75
N ILE A 91 -8.90 -1.56 9.81
CA ILE A 91 -9.47 -0.35 9.22
C ILE A 91 -9.32 -0.47 7.70
N SER A 92 -10.40 -0.19 6.98
CA SER A 92 -10.42 -0.07 5.54
C SER A 92 -10.41 1.40 5.13
N ILE A 93 -9.59 1.77 4.15
CA ILE A 93 -9.48 3.16 3.68
C ILE A 93 -9.60 3.21 2.17
N ASN A 94 -10.58 3.96 1.66
CA ASN A 94 -10.60 4.44 0.30
C ASN A 94 -9.73 5.69 0.24
N LEU A 95 -8.50 5.49 -0.21
CA LEU A 95 -7.53 6.57 -0.12
C LEU A 95 -8.00 7.79 -0.88
N ARG A 96 -8.64 7.66 -2.05
CA ARG A 96 -9.11 8.80 -2.88
C ARG A 96 -10.10 9.70 -2.15
N GLN A 97 -11.07 9.13 -1.43
CA GLN A 97 -12.03 9.92 -0.64
C GLN A 97 -11.39 10.48 0.63
N PHE A 98 -10.59 9.66 1.33
CA PHE A 98 -9.98 10.06 2.61
C PHE A 98 -9.08 11.30 2.51
N ARG A 99 -8.32 11.44 1.41
CA ARG A 99 -7.47 12.65 1.16
C ARG A 99 -8.29 13.93 1.07
N LEU A 100 -9.50 13.87 0.53
CA LEU A 100 -10.35 15.05 0.39
C LEU A 100 -10.73 15.58 1.78
N LEU A 101 -10.90 14.68 2.75
CA LEU A 101 -11.24 15.03 4.13
C LEU A 101 -10.06 15.59 4.93
N ILE A 102 -8.88 14.97 4.82
CA ILE A 102 -7.73 15.30 5.70
C ILE A 102 -6.64 16.16 5.03
N ASP A 103 -6.71 16.37 3.71
CA ASP A 103 -5.71 17.03 2.87
C ASP A 103 -4.27 16.48 3.07
N LYS A 104 -4.15 15.15 3.09
CA LYS A 104 -2.86 14.45 3.17
C LYS A 104 -2.67 13.49 2.02
N CYS A 105 -1.41 13.31 1.62
CA CYS A 105 -1.04 12.40 0.55
C CYS A 105 -1.04 10.92 0.99
N LYS A 106 -1.09 10.02 0.00
CA LYS A 106 -1.07 8.55 0.19
C LYS A 106 0.07 8.09 1.11
N SER A 107 1.29 8.51 0.83
CA SER A 107 2.48 8.12 1.60
C SER A 107 2.40 8.58 3.06
N SER A 108 1.81 9.73 3.32
CA SER A 108 1.58 10.24 4.68
C SER A 108 0.63 9.33 5.45
N VAL A 109 -0.53 8.99 4.88
CA VAL A 109 -1.52 8.12 5.54
C VAL A 109 -0.95 6.75 5.86
N SER A 110 -0.32 6.10 4.87
CA SER A 110 0.29 4.77 5.08
C SER A 110 1.42 4.80 6.11
N SER A 111 2.26 5.84 6.11
CA SER A 111 3.33 6.00 7.11
C SER A 111 2.77 6.17 8.53
N HIS A 112 1.72 6.98 8.70
CA HIS A 112 1.10 7.16 10.00
C HIS A 112 0.44 5.87 10.50
N LEU A 113 -0.27 5.14 9.64
CA LEU A 113 -0.87 3.85 10.01
C LEU A 113 0.20 2.84 10.44
N LYS A 114 1.32 2.75 9.71
CA LYS A 114 2.44 1.89 10.09
C LYS A 114 3.03 2.27 11.45
N LYS A 115 3.19 3.57 11.75
CA LYS A 115 3.63 4.04 13.07
C LYS A 115 2.65 3.68 14.19
N LEU A 116 1.37 3.51 13.87
CA LEU A 116 0.34 3.04 14.79
C LEU A 116 0.26 1.50 14.89
N GLY A 117 1.16 0.77 14.23
CA GLY A 117 1.21 -0.70 14.27
C GLY A 117 0.34 -1.39 13.23
N TYR A 118 -0.28 -0.64 12.31
CA TYR A 118 -1.06 -1.23 11.23
C TYR A 118 -0.17 -1.70 10.07
N ALA A 119 -0.44 -2.90 9.58
CA ALA A 119 0.11 -3.44 8.34
C ALA A 119 -0.98 -3.47 7.26
N GLN A 120 -0.61 -3.13 6.02
CA GLN A 120 -1.52 -3.27 4.90
C GLN A 120 -1.65 -4.76 4.54
N VAL A 121 -2.89 -5.23 4.40
CA VAL A 121 -3.21 -6.61 3.99
C VAL A 121 -4.09 -6.62 2.74
N PRO A 122 -4.08 -7.70 1.95
CA PRO A 122 -5.05 -7.88 0.86
C PRO A 122 -6.50 -7.79 1.35
N ILE A 123 -7.40 -7.27 0.51
CA ILE A 123 -8.83 -7.20 0.84
C ILE A 123 -9.50 -8.58 0.96
N THR A 124 -8.89 -9.58 0.31
CA THR A 124 -9.30 -10.99 0.37
C THR A 124 -8.75 -11.72 1.59
N THR A 125 -8.01 -11.04 2.48
CA THR A 125 -7.52 -11.65 3.70
C THR A 125 -8.70 -12.07 4.57
N THR A 126 -8.68 -13.33 4.99
CA THR A 126 -9.65 -13.93 5.89
C THR A 126 -9.12 -13.87 7.32
N TYR A 127 -10.01 -13.76 8.29
CA TYR A 127 -9.67 -13.89 9.71
C TYR A 127 -10.66 -14.81 10.41
N THR A 128 -10.23 -15.38 11.53
CA THR A 128 -11.06 -16.29 12.32
C THR A 128 -11.62 -15.54 13.51
N PHE A 129 -12.95 -15.60 13.68
CA PHE A 129 -13.63 -15.10 14.87
C PHE A 129 -14.36 -16.27 15.53
N GLY A 130 -13.79 -16.79 16.62
CA GLY A 130 -14.27 -18.04 17.23
C GLY A 130 -14.05 -19.23 16.30
N MET A 131 -15.13 -19.90 15.89
CA MET A 131 -15.09 -21.03 14.93
C MET A 131 -15.47 -20.62 13.49
N MET A 132 -15.74 -19.34 13.24
CA MET A 132 -16.17 -18.85 11.92
C MET A 132 -15.00 -18.19 11.17
N THR A 133 -14.83 -18.54 9.90
CA THR A 133 -13.94 -17.85 8.97
C THR A 133 -14.69 -16.72 8.31
N CYS A 134 -14.14 -15.51 8.39
CA CYS A 134 -14.74 -14.27 7.89
C CYS A 134 -13.77 -13.56 6.94
N ASP A 135 -14.30 -12.76 6.02
CA ASP A 135 -13.50 -12.05 5.03
C ASP A 135 -13.69 -10.54 5.18
N TYR A 136 -12.61 -9.77 5.14
CA TYR A 136 -12.71 -8.30 5.28
C TYR A 136 -13.55 -7.65 4.17
N SER A 137 -13.57 -8.22 2.96
CA SER A 137 -14.45 -7.75 1.88
C SER A 137 -15.92 -7.87 2.26
N SER A 138 -16.31 -8.97 2.92
CA SER A 138 -17.70 -9.20 3.33
C SER A 138 -18.12 -8.24 4.44
N ASP A 139 -17.25 -8.00 5.44
CA ASP A 139 -17.50 -7.04 6.51
C ASP A 139 -17.62 -5.60 5.98
N LEU A 140 -16.76 -5.23 5.03
CA LEU A 140 -16.81 -3.93 4.39
C LEU A 140 -18.11 -3.73 3.62
N ILE A 141 -18.57 -4.74 2.88
CA ILE A 141 -19.86 -4.70 2.17
C ILE A 141 -21.03 -4.65 3.16
N MET A 142 -20.94 -5.35 4.29
CA MET A 142 -21.96 -5.30 5.33
C MET A 142 -22.08 -3.90 5.95
N ARG A 143 -20.94 -3.22 6.20
CA ARG A 143 -20.91 -1.85 6.74
C ARG A 143 -21.30 -0.80 5.72
N ILE A 144 -20.95 -1.01 4.45
CA ILE A 144 -21.22 -0.10 3.34
C ILE A 144 -21.91 -0.87 2.21
N PRO A 145 -23.24 -1.08 2.30
CA PRO A 145 -23.99 -1.88 1.32
C PRO A 145 -23.90 -1.37 -0.12
N PHE A 146 -23.61 -0.08 -0.30
CA PHE A 146 -23.39 0.54 -1.61
C PHE A 146 -22.28 -0.16 -2.42
N LEU A 147 -21.27 -0.73 -1.76
CA LEU A 147 -20.15 -1.39 -2.42
C LEU A 147 -20.52 -2.76 -3.01
N LYS A 148 -21.64 -3.37 -2.58
CA LYS A 148 -22.05 -4.72 -3.02
C LYS A 148 -22.17 -4.84 -4.54
N ASN A 149 -22.71 -3.82 -5.19
CA ASN A 149 -22.96 -3.81 -6.64
C ASN A 149 -21.90 -3.01 -7.40
N ASN A 150 -20.83 -2.57 -6.74
CA ASN A 150 -19.86 -1.65 -7.31
C ASN A 150 -18.43 -2.14 -7.07
N ALA A 151 -18.07 -3.20 -7.80
CA ALA A 151 -16.75 -3.82 -7.70
C ALA A 151 -15.60 -2.87 -8.08
N GLY A 152 -15.87 -1.86 -8.92
CA GLY A 152 -14.88 -0.83 -9.26
C GLY A 152 -14.49 -0.01 -8.04
N ASP A 153 -15.49 0.50 -7.31
CA ASP A 153 -15.24 1.28 -6.10
C ASP A 153 -14.71 0.41 -4.95
N LEU A 154 -15.09 -0.86 -4.86
CA LEU A 154 -14.56 -1.79 -3.85
C LEU A 154 -13.04 -1.98 -3.96
N ARG A 155 -12.47 -2.00 -5.18
CA ARG A 155 -11.02 -2.14 -5.42
C ARG A 155 -10.19 -0.96 -4.95
N ASP A 156 -10.81 0.22 -4.81
CA ASP A 156 -10.14 1.42 -4.29
C ASP A 156 -9.90 1.36 -2.78
N TRP A 157 -10.51 0.40 -2.07
CA TRP A 157 -10.36 0.24 -0.63
C TRP A 157 -9.16 -0.63 -0.28
N GLN A 158 -8.36 -0.15 0.67
CA GLN A 158 -7.19 -0.85 1.19
C GLN A 158 -7.42 -1.22 2.66
N ILE A 159 -7.11 -2.46 3.04
CA ILE A 159 -7.25 -2.94 4.42
C ILE A 159 -5.93 -2.76 5.17
N PHE A 160 -6.02 -2.23 6.38
CA PHE A 160 -4.96 -2.07 7.34
C PHE A 160 -5.34 -2.82 8.60
N GLN A 161 -4.60 -3.86 8.94
CA GLN A 161 -4.82 -4.66 10.14
C GLN A 161 -3.79 -4.30 11.20
N LEU A 162 -4.21 -4.10 12.44
CA LEU A 162 -3.28 -3.94 13.55
C LEU A 162 -2.52 -5.26 13.71
N SER A 163 -1.22 -5.26 13.41
CA SER A 163 -0.41 -6.46 13.57
C SER A 163 -0.30 -6.78 15.06
N PRO A 164 -0.66 -8.00 15.52
CA PRO A 164 -0.27 -8.42 16.84
C PRO A 164 1.26 -8.43 16.85
N SER A 165 1.87 -7.63 17.71
CA SER A 165 3.32 -7.60 17.91
C SER A 165 3.78 -9.00 18.26
N THR A 166 4.16 -9.79 17.26
CA THR A 166 4.97 -10.98 17.50
C THR A 166 6.32 -10.42 17.91
N PRO A 167 6.86 -10.75 19.10
CA PRO A 167 8.19 -10.32 19.46
C PRO A 167 9.10 -10.74 18.31
N GLU A 168 9.79 -9.78 17.70
CA GLU A 168 10.77 -10.09 16.67
C GLU A 168 11.66 -11.19 17.25
N PRO A 169 11.93 -12.28 16.51
CA PRO A 169 12.97 -13.19 16.93
C PRO A 169 14.23 -12.32 16.99
N HIS A 170 14.68 -12.00 18.20
CA HIS A 170 16.00 -11.47 18.41
C HIS A 170 16.92 -12.48 17.74
N CYS A 171 17.42 -12.13 16.55
CA CYS A 171 18.60 -12.78 16.02
C CYS A 171 19.63 -12.58 17.11
N LEU A 172 19.96 -13.65 17.83
CA LEU A 172 21.10 -13.66 18.71
C LEU A 172 22.30 -13.41 17.80
N LEU A 173 22.68 -12.15 17.65
CA LEU A 173 23.97 -11.80 17.09
C LEU A 173 24.99 -12.49 17.98
N LEU A 174 25.70 -13.46 17.40
CA LEU A 174 26.89 -14.10 17.98
C LEU A 174 28.03 -13.06 18.04
N GLU A 175 27.83 -11.94 18.74
CA GLU A 175 28.83 -10.87 18.82
C GLU A 175 29.65 -10.89 20.12
N ASP A 176 29.44 -11.86 21.02
CA ASP A 176 30.20 -11.93 22.28
C ASP A 176 31.06 -13.19 22.49
N MET A 177 31.44 -13.89 21.41
CA MET A 177 32.55 -14.84 21.49
C MET A 177 33.86 -14.18 21.02
N LYS A 178 34.52 -13.47 21.94
CA LYS A 178 35.97 -13.21 21.88
C LYS A 178 36.72 -14.54 22.02
N ILE A 179 36.76 -15.32 20.95
CA ILE A 179 37.70 -16.45 20.83
C ILE A 179 39.07 -15.83 20.54
N LYS A 180 40.02 -16.03 21.46
CA LYS A 180 41.42 -15.69 21.23
C LYS A 180 41.95 -16.54 20.07
N VAL A 181 42.27 -15.86 18.98
CA VAL A 181 42.87 -16.44 17.77
C VAL A 181 44.36 -16.62 18.03
N GLU A 182 44.77 -17.66 18.78
CA GLU A 182 46.21 -18.01 18.87
C GLU A 182 46.55 -19.51 18.76
N ASP A 183 45.60 -20.45 18.70
CA ASP A 183 45.95 -21.89 18.70
C ASP A 183 45.52 -22.72 17.46
N PHE A 184 45.07 -22.10 16.37
CA PHE A 184 44.60 -22.84 15.17
C PHE A 184 45.58 -22.90 13.98
N GLN A 185 46.90 -22.85 14.24
CA GLN A 185 47.92 -22.97 13.18
C GLN A 185 48.62 -24.35 13.07
N LYS A 186 48.11 -25.40 13.71
CA LYS A 186 48.70 -26.75 13.60
C LYS A 186 47.68 -27.85 13.33
N ALA A 187 46.91 -27.76 12.25
CA ALA A 187 46.19 -28.93 11.72
C ALA A 187 45.66 -28.77 10.29
N PHE A 188 46.44 -28.25 9.34
CA PHE A 188 46.10 -28.40 7.91
C PHE A 188 47.38 -28.56 7.07
N LEU A 189 47.95 -29.76 7.14
CA LEU A 189 48.86 -30.26 6.11
C LEU A 189 48.13 -31.40 5.37
N SER A 190 47.69 -31.12 4.15
CA SER A 190 47.40 -32.15 3.15
C SER A 190 47.85 -31.66 1.76
N PRO A 191 48.31 -32.55 0.88
CA PRO A 191 49.34 -32.27 -0.10
C PRO A 191 48.83 -31.60 -1.38
N THR A 192 49.70 -30.78 -1.96
CA THR A 192 49.53 -30.04 -3.22
C THR A 192 49.55 -30.98 -4.42
N PRO A 193 48.60 -30.89 -5.37
CA PRO A 193 48.76 -31.50 -6.69
C PRO A 193 49.67 -30.64 -7.58
N GLN A 194 50.56 -31.32 -8.32
CA GLN A 194 51.57 -30.72 -9.19
C GLN A 194 50.94 -30.13 -10.46
N ILE A 195 51.37 -28.92 -10.81
CA ILE A 195 51.01 -28.20 -12.04
C ILE A 195 51.92 -28.70 -13.16
N ILE A 196 51.32 -29.24 -14.24
CA ILE A 196 52.05 -29.56 -15.47
C ILE A 196 51.95 -28.35 -16.39
N THR A 197 53.10 -27.75 -16.65
CA THR A 197 53.36 -26.69 -17.61
C THR A 197 53.27 -27.23 -19.04
N ALA A 198 52.50 -26.57 -19.91
CA ALA A 198 52.66 -26.72 -21.35
C ALA A 198 52.52 -25.36 -22.05
N THR A 199 53.53 -25.10 -22.85
CA THR A 199 53.93 -23.91 -23.60
C THR A 199 53.05 -23.59 -24.82
N SER A 200 52.92 -22.29 -25.12
CA SER A 200 52.73 -21.60 -26.42
C SER A 200 53.34 -22.38 -27.63
N PRO A 201 52.93 -22.20 -28.92
CA PRO A 201 52.64 -20.88 -29.51
C PRO A 201 51.68 -20.79 -30.73
N GLU A 202 51.50 -19.53 -31.17
CA GLU A 202 51.45 -19.05 -32.57
C GLU A 202 50.14 -19.07 -33.39
N GLU A 203 49.75 -17.84 -33.77
CA GLU A 203 49.14 -17.37 -35.03
C GLU A 203 48.12 -18.23 -35.79
N ALA A 204 46.88 -17.72 -35.93
CA ALA A 204 46.19 -17.69 -37.23
C ALA A 204 45.04 -16.67 -37.27
N LYS A 205 45.21 -15.73 -38.20
CA LYS A 205 44.26 -14.81 -38.84
C LYS A 205 43.11 -15.58 -39.51
N VAL A 206 41.98 -14.91 -39.85
CA VAL A 206 40.82 -15.30 -40.72
C VAL A 206 39.52 -15.28 -39.90
N ARG A 207 38.36 -14.76 -40.33
CA ARG A 207 37.87 -13.93 -41.44
C ARG A 207 36.40 -13.70 -41.08
N ILE A 208 35.91 -12.47 -41.16
CA ILE A 208 34.49 -12.18 -40.94
C ILE A 208 33.76 -12.61 -42.22
N ASP A 209 33.09 -13.75 -42.18
CA ASP A 209 32.08 -14.11 -43.16
C ASP A 209 30.71 -14.06 -42.51
N ARG A 210 29.80 -13.37 -43.20
CA ARG A 210 28.36 -13.29 -42.92
C ARG A 210 27.74 -14.68 -43.00
N PHE A 211 26.91 -15.02 -42.03
CA PHE A 211 25.85 -16.03 -42.12
C PHE A 211 24.66 -15.46 -41.34
N ASP A 212 23.66 -14.94 -42.04
CA ASP A 212 22.47 -15.61 -42.56
C ASP A 212 21.44 -15.96 -41.47
N GLU A 213 20.25 -15.49 -41.78
CA GLU A 213 19.01 -15.50 -41.02
C GLU A 213 18.48 -16.93 -40.98
N GLN A 214 18.42 -17.53 -39.79
CA GLN A 214 17.60 -18.71 -39.58
C GLN A 214 16.98 -18.68 -38.18
N ALA A 215 15.67 -18.46 -38.19
CA ALA A 215 14.79 -18.67 -37.06
C ALA A 215 14.82 -20.15 -36.70
N ASP A 216 15.23 -20.47 -35.47
CA ASP A 216 14.97 -21.77 -34.88
C ASP A 216 14.25 -21.60 -33.54
N SER A 217 12.98 -21.97 -33.61
CA SER A 217 12.18 -22.57 -32.56
C SER A 217 12.99 -23.59 -31.74
N PHE A 218 13.45 -23.18 -30.56
CA PHE A 218 14.02 -24.10 -29.57
C PHE A 218 13.76 -23.64 -28.14
N PHE A 219 12.56 -23.09 -27.89
CA PHE A 219 12.16 -22.58 -26.57
C PHE A 219 11.00 -23.37 -25.93
N PHE A 220 10.56 -24.49 -26.51
CA PHE A 220 9.40 -25.25 -26.03
C PHE A 220 9.65 -26.74 -25.79
N ASP A 221 10.86 -27.10 -25.35
CA ASP A 221 11.18 -28.45 -24.83
C ASP A 221 11.44 -28.43 -23.30
N ASP A 222 10.68 -27.59 -22.56
CA ASP A 222 10.64 -27.72 -21.09
C ASP A 222 9.51 -28.69 -20.70
N PRO A 223 9.83 -29.89 -20.14
CA PRO A 223 8.84 -30.86 -19.71
C PRO A 223 7.95 -30.39 -18.54
N PHE A 224 8.19 -29.19 -17.99
CA PHE A 224 7.37 -28.58 -16.93
C PHE A 224 6.44 -27.45 -17.43
N CYS A 225 6.47 -27.09 -18.71
CA CYS A 225 5.53 -26.12 -19.28
C CYS A 225 4.20 -26.79 -19.66
N LEU A 226 3.39 -27.17 -18.67
CA LEU A 226 1.99 -27.51 -18.93
C LEU A 226 1.19 -26.23 -19.25
N PRO A 227 0.47 -26.18 -20.38
CA PRO A 227 -0.42 -25.06 -20.66
C PRO A 227 -1.54 -25.02 -19.60
N PRO A 228 -1.98 -23.83 -19.19
CA PRO A 228 -2.98 -23.70 -18.15
C PRO A 228 -4.32 -24.31 -18.60
N ALA A 229 -4.95 -25.07 -17.69
CA ALA A 229 -6.05 -26.00 -17.94
C ALA A 229 -7.39 -25.38 -18.40
N PHE A 230 -7.45 -24.09 -18.74
CA PHE A 230 -8.69 -23.42 -19.10
C PHE A 230 -9.02 -23.43 -20.61
N ILE A 231 -8.22 -24.11 -21.44
CA ILE A 231 -8.42 -24.14 -22.91
C ILE A 231 -9.34 -25.30 -23.38
N PHE A 232 -9.66 -26.27 -22.52
CA PHE A 232 -10.58 -27.36 -22.90
C PHE A 232 -11.92 -27.25 -22.19
N GLN A 233 -12.71 -26.27 -22.62
CA GLN A 233 -14.14 -26.30 -22.37
C GLN A 233 -14.87 -25.74 -23.58
N GLU A 234 -15.02 -26.58 -24.62
CA GLU A 234 -16.15 -26.64 -25.54
C GLU A 234 -15.89 -27.72 -26.62
N ILE A 235 -16.65 -28.81 -26.53
CA ILE A 235 -17.58 -29.40 -27.52
C ILE A 235 -18.16 -30.68 -26.91
#